data_AF-A0A1V5K0A7-F1
#
_entry.id   AF-A0A1V5K0A7-F1
#
_cell.length_a   1.000
_cell.length_b   1.000
_cell.length_c   1.000
_cell.angle_alpha   90.00
_cell.angle_beta   90.00
_cell.angle_gamma   90.00
#
_symmetry.space_group_name_H-M   'P 1'
#
loop_
_entity.id
_entity.type
_entity.pdbx_description
1 polymer ?
#
loop_
_entity_poly.entity_id
_entity_poly.type
_entity_poly.pdbx_seq_one_letter_code
_entity_poly.pdbx_strand_id
1 'polypeptide(L)'
;MLEAMAVGTPVLVNGESPVMLGHALKSRAGLYYKGEEEFREALGWLLENPEARERMGRSGREYVRRNYSWKALLKRVTEALEEVMEKTAP
;
A
#
# COMPACT_ATOMS: atom_id res chain seq x y z
N MET A 1 -0.60 -6.23 -4.74
CA MET A 1 -0.81 -5.64 -3.40
C MET A 1 -1.74 -4.43 -3.43
N LEU A 2 -1.45 -3.38 -4.22
CA LEU A 2 -2.32 -2.19 -4.28
C LEU A 2 -3.73 -2.49 -4.79
N GLU A 3 -3.88 -3.42 -5.73
CA GLU A 3 -5.20 -3.86 -6.21
C GLU A 3 -6.04 -4.51 -5.10
N ALA A 4 -5.43 -5.39 -4.28
CA ALA A 4 -6.09 -5.99 -3.12
C ALA A 4 -6.53 -4.91 -2.12
N MET A 5 -5.64 -3.96 -1.81
CA MET A 5 -5.98 -2.81 -0.97
C MET A 5 -7.13 -1.98 -1.57
N ALA A 6 -7.16 -1.78 -2.90
CA ALA A 6 -8.19 -1.02 -3.59
C ALA A 6 -9.59 -1.61 -3.38
N VAL A 7 -9.69 -2.95 -3.38
CA VAL A 7 -10.96 -3.65 -3.12
C VAL A 7 -11.23 -3.89 -1.63
N GLY A 8 -10.36 -3.39 -0.75
CA GLY A 8 -10.53 -3.48 0.71
C GLY A 8 -10.08 -4.80 1.31
N THR A 9 -9.20 -5.53 0.61
CA THR A 9 -8.58 -6.75 1.13
C THR A 9 -7.23 -6.39 1.78
N PRO A 10 -7.03 -6.71 3.08
CA PRO A 10 -5.74 -6.50 3.73
C PRO A 10 -4.68 -7.43 3.15
N VAL A 11 -3.41 -7.07 3.30
CA VAL A 11 -2.28 -7.83 2.72
C VAL A 11 -1.36 -8.41 3.80
N LEU A 12 -0.72 -9.53 3.49
CA LEU A 12 0.41 -10.06 4.24
C LEU A 12 1.60 -10.12 3.28
N VAL A 13 2.64 -9.33 3.53
CA VAL A 13 3.72 -9.10 2.56
C VAL A 13 5.09 -9.54 3.08
N ASN A 14 5.98 -9.93 2.18
CA ASN A 14 7.37 -10.19 2.55
C ASN A 14 8.07 -8.87 2.96
N GLY A 15 8.55 -8.82 4.20
CA GLY A 15 9.25 -7.70 4.83
C GLY A 15 10.68 -7.48 4.34
N GLU A 16 11.24 -8.38 3.54
CA GLU A 16 12.51 -8.18 2.84
C GLU A 16 12.36 -7.29 1.60
N SER A 17 11.14 -7.06 1.11
CA SER A 17 10.87 -6.08 0.06
C SER A 17 10.61 -4.70 0.67
N PRO A 18 11.53 -3.73 0.55
CA PRO A 18 11.35 -2.41 1.16
C PRO A 18 10.15 -1.66 0.58
N VAL A 19 9.82 -1.95 -0.69
CA VAL A 19 8.66 -1.38 -1.38
C VAL A 19 7.36 -1.90 -0.77
N MET A 20 7.20 -3.22 -0.66
CA MET A 20 5.98 -3.81 -0.09
C MET A 20 5.81 -3.45 1.38
N LEU A 21 6.89 -3.58 2.17
CA LEU A 21 6.91 -3.18 3.57
C LEU A 21 6.53 -1.71 3.73
N GLY A 22 7.13 -0.83 2.92
CA GLY A 22 6.85 0.60 2.93
C GLY A 22 5.37 0.92 2.69
N HIS A 23 4.72 0.24 1.73
CA HIS A 23 3.28 0.44 1.51
C HIS A 23 2.44 -0.15 2.64
N ALA A 24 2.75 -1.34 3.15
CA ALA A 24 2.00 -1.96 4.26
C ALA A 24 2.01 -1.06 5.51
N LEU A 25 3.18 -0.49 5.86
CA LEU A 25 3.33 0.42 6.99
C LEU A 25 2.61 1.76 6.77
N LYS A 26 2.81 2.40 5.60
CA LYS A 26 2.20 3.70 5.29
C LYS A 26 0.67 3.63 5.20
N SER A 27 0.14 2.52 4.70
CA SER A 27 -1.30 2.30 4.53
C SER A 27 -1.98 1.76 5.77
N ARG A 28 -1.24 1.14 6.69
CA ARG A 28 -1.79 0.33 7.81
C ARG A 28 -2.79 -0.74 7.31
N ALA A 29 -2.58 -1.24 6.10
CA ALA A 29 -3.51 -2.11 5.41
C ALA A 29 -3.07 -3.58 5.37
N GLY A 30 -2.16 -3.96 6.27
CA GLY A 30 -1.62 -5.30 6.28
C GLY A 30 -0.53 -5.52 7.31
N LEU A 31 -0.06 -6.76 7.35
CA LEU A 31 1.07 -7.22 8.14
C LEU A 31 2.25 -7.56 7.21
N TYR A 32 3.42 -7.83 7.78
CA TYR A 32 4.58 -8.31 7.05
C TYR A 32 5.21 -9.50 7.75
N TYR A 33 6.02 -10.26 7.01
CA TYR A 33 6.78 -11.41 7.53
C TYR A 33 8.17 -11.48 6.88
N LYS A 34 9.15 -12.06 7.57
CA LYS A 34 10.52 -12.29 7.06
C LYS A 34 10.90 -13.78 7.02
N GLY A 35 10.05 -14.65 7.56
CA GLY A 35 10.28 -16.09 7.57
C GLY A 35 8.96 -16.87 7.64
N GLU A 36 9.07 -18.19 7.53
CA GLU A 36 7.92 -19.09 7.48
C GLU A 36 7.10 -19.06 8.77
N GLU A 37 7.76 -19.03 9.93
CA GLU A 37 7.08 -19.00 11.24
C GLU A 37 6.25 -17.72 11.40
N GLU A 38 6.85 -16.55 11.18
CA GLU A 38 6.16 -15.26 11.22
C GLU A 38 5.02 -15.19 10.19
N PHE A 39 5.18 -15.80 9.01
CA PHE A 39 4.10 -15.90 8.03
C PHE A 39 2.91 -16.70 8.59
N ARG A 40 3.16 -17.88 9.17
CA ARG A 40 2.12 -18.74 9.73
C ARG A 40 1.39 -18.04 10.88
N GLU A 41 2.13 -17.39 11.78
CA GLU A 41 1.55 -16.63 12.90
C GLU A 41 0.75 -15.43 12.43
N ALA A 42 1.30 -14.60 11.53
CA ALA A 42 0.61 -13.43 11.01
C ALA A 42 -0.66 -13.80 10.22
N LEU A 43 -0.62 -14.89 9.46
CA LEU A 43 -1.79 -15.42 8.76
C LEU A 43 -2.85 -15.93 9.75
N GLY A 44 -2.44 -16.71 10.75
CA GLY A 44 -3.33 -17.19 11.82
C GLY A 44 -4.01 -16.03 12.54
N TRP A 45 -3.23 -15.04 12.98
CA TRP A 45 -3.76 -13.83 13.60
C TRP A 45 -4.74 -13.10 12.68
N LEU A 46 -4.41 -12.95 11.39
CA LEU A 46 -5.33 -12.34 10.44
C LEU A 46 -6.63 -13.12 10.43
N LEU A 47 -6.64 -14.44 10.29
CA LEU A 47 -7.83 -15.30 10.23
C LEU A 47 -8.69 -15.26 11.51
N GLU A 48 -8.06 -15.09 12.67
CA GLU A 48 -8.75 -15.03 13.97
C GLU A 48 -9.30 -13.62 14.31
N ASN A 49 -8.83 -12.56 13.64
CA ASN A 49 -9.17 -11.18 13.97
C ASN A 49 -9.96 -10.47 12.85
N PRO A 50 -11.24 -10.85 12.57
CA PRO A 50 -12.01 -10.33 11.44
C PRO A 50 -12.20 -8.81 11.49
N GLU A 51 -12.46 -8.22 12.65
CA GLU A 51 -12.62 -6.78 12.76
C GLU A 51 -11.33 -6.02 12.43
N ALA A 52 -10.18 -6.56 12.81
CA ALA A 52 -8.89 -5.98 12.48
C ALA A 52 -8.63 -6.09 10.97
N ARG A 53 -8.93 -7.25 10.36
CA ARG A 53 -8.86 -7.42 8.90
C ARG A 53 -9.70 -6.38 8.17
N GLU A 54 -10.92 -6.14 8.61
CA GLU A 54 -11.79 -5.15 8.00
C GLU A 54 -11.26 -3.72 8.17
N ARG A 55 -10.75 -3.37 9.36
CA ARG A 55 -10.12 -2.06 9.59
C ARG A 55 -8.94 -1.85 8.65
N MET A 56 -8.05 -2.84 8.53
CA MET A 56 -6.93 -2.82 7.60
C MET A 56 -7.39 -2.68 6.15
N GLY A 57 -8.42 -3.42 5.76
CA GLY A 57 -9.04 -3.32 4.43
C GLY A 57 -9.55 -1.91 4.11
N ARG A 58 -10.27 -1.28 5.04
CA ARG A 58 -10.74 0.11 4.91
C ARG A 58 -9.57 1.09 4.75
N SER A 59 -8.54 0.95 5.59
CA SER A 59 -7.33 1.78 5.51
C SER A 59 -6.60 1.62 4.17
N GLY A 60 -6.51 0.38 3.65
CA GLY A 60 -5.94 0.09 2.34
C GLY A 60 -6.69 0.77 1.20
N ARG A 61 -8.02 0.66 1.20
CA ARG A 61 -8.86 1.27 0.18
C ARG A 61 -8.71 2.79 0.18
N GLU A 62 -8.69 3.41 1.35
CA GLU A 62 -8.47 4.85 1.48
C GLU A 62 -7.07 5.27 1.01
N TYR A 63 -6.04 4.50 1.38
CA TYR A 63 -4.67 4.73 0.96
C TYR A 63 -4.53 4.71 -0.57
N VAL A 64 -5.13 3.71 -1.24
CA VAL A 64 -5.12 3.62 -2.71
C VAL A 64 -5.86 4.81 -3.32
N ARG A 65 -7.08 5.09 -2.85
CA ARG A 65 -7.90 6.20 -3.37
C ARG A 65 -7.16 7.55 -3.27
N ARG A 66 -6.46 7.80 -2.16
CA ARG A 66 -5.77 9.07 -1.92
C ARG A 66 -4.51 9.23 -2.78
N ASN A 67 -3.72 8.17 -2.93
CA ASN A 67 -2.36 8.29 -3.46
C ASN A 67 -2.18 7.73 -4.88
N TYR A 68 -3.07 6.83 -5.31
CA TYR A 68 -2.94 6.05 -6.56
C TYR A 68 -4.21 6.14 -7.43
N SER A 69 -5.10 7.09 -7.15
CA SER A 69 -6.19 7.40 -8.10
C SER A 69 -5.63 8.02 -9.37
N TRP A 70 -6.37 7.85 -10.47
CA TRP A 70 -6.02 8.47 -11.76
C TRP A 70 -5.76 9.98 -11.63
N LYS A 71 -6.60 10.67 -10.84
CA LYS A 71 -6.43 12.09 -10.53
C LYS A 71 -5.11 12.39 -9.80
N ALA A 72 -4.74 11.59 -8.81
CA ALA A 72 -3.49 11.77 -8.06
C ALA A 72 -2.26 11.49 -8.94
N LEU A 73 -2.34 10.46 -9.80
CA LEU A 73 -1.28 10.12 -10.75
C LEU A 73 -1.07 11.24 -11.77
N LEU A 74 -2.13 11.66 -12.46
CA LEU A 74 -2.05 12.72 -13.48
C LEU A 74 -1.49 14.02 -12.90
N LYS A 75 -1.93 14.41 -11.70
CA LYS A 75 -1.40 15.60 -11.01
C LYS A 75 0.12 15.50 -10.85
N ARG A 76 0.61 14.41 -10.27
CA ARG A 76 2.06 14.19 -10.07
C ARG A 76 2.86 14.17 -11.36
N VAL A 77 2.34 13.52 -12.39
CA VAL A 77 3.01 13.44 -13.70
C VAL A 77 3.07 14.82 -14.35
N THR A 78 1.98 15.59 -14.30
CA THR A 78 1.94 16.95 -14.85
C THR A 78 2.93 17.87 -14.12
N GLU A 79 2.91 17.86 -12.78
CA GLU A 79 3.85 18.65 -11.96
C GLU A 79 5.32 18.32 -12.28
N ALA A 80 5.64 17.02 -12.46
CA ALA A 80 6.98 16.60 -12.81
C ALA A 80 7.39 17.03 -14.24
N LEU A 81 6.45 17.02 -15.19
CA LEU A 81 6.71 17.49 -16.56
C LEU A 81 6.95 19.01 -16.58
N GLU A 82 6.14 19.78 -15.85
CA GLU A 82 6.32 21.23 -15.70
C GLU A 82 7.69 21.57 -15.10
N GLU A 83 8.10 20.88 -14.03
CA GLU A 83 9.41 21.08 -13.39
C GLU A 83 10.58 20.79 -14.35
N VAL A 84 10.47 19.73 -15.15
CA VAL A 84 11.49 19.41 -16.16
C VAL A 84 11.51 20.47 -17.27
N MET A 85 10.35 20.92 -17.75
CA MET A 85 10.26 21.95 -18.78
C MET A 85 10.89 23.28 -18.33
N GLU A 86 10.66 23.70 -17.08
CA GLU A 86 11.27 24.92 -16.52
C GLU A 86 12.80 24.82 -16.45
N LYS A 87 13.35 23.67 -16.03
CA LYS A 87 14.80 23.46 -15.91
C LYS A 87 15.52 23.32 -17.26
N THR A 88 14.77 23.01 -18.32
CA THR A 88 15.31 22.82 -19.69
C THR A 88 15.01 24.02 -20.59
N ALA A 89 14.41 25.09 -20.06
CA ALA A 89 14.19 26.32 -20.79
C ALA A 89 15.54 27.03 -21.06
N PRO A 90 15.79 27.50 -22.30
CA PRO A 90 17.05 28.15 -22.69
C PRO A 90 17.28 29.52 -22.04
#